data_AF-A0A3B9NM97-F1
#
_entry.id   AF-A0A3B9NM97-F1
#
_cell.length_a   1.000
_cell.length_b   1.000
_cell.length_c   1.000
_cell.angle_alpha   90.00
_cell.angle_beta   90.00
_cell.angle_gamma   90.00
#
_symmetry.space_group_name_H-M   'P 1'
#
loop_
_entity.id
_entity.type
_entity.pdbx_description
1 polymer ?
#
loop_
_entity_poly.entity_id
_entity_poly.type
_entity_poly.pdbx_seq_one_letter_code
_entity_poly.pdbx_strand_id
1 'polypeptide(L)'
;MRILRTPDTCFDGLKDYPFEPNYTQITTDDGSALRIHHLDEGARDGDLVLCLHGQPVWSYLYRKMVPYLTQSGLRVIAPDLPGYGKSDKPAAREDYSYERQVEWMGQWL
;
A
#
# COMPACT_ATOMS: atom_id res chain seq x y z
N MET A 1 -1.52 -18.74 -6.26
CA MET A 1 -2.89 -18.22 -6.10
C MET A 1 -3.24 -17.37 -7.32
N ARG A 2 -4.53 -17.18 -7.63
CA ARG A 2 -4.91 -16.27 -8.72
C ARG A 2 -4.88 -14.83 -8.20
N ILE A 3 -4.17 -13.95 -8.91
CA ILE A 3 -4.02 -12.55 -8.51
C ILE A 3 -4.80 -11.66 -9.49
N LEU A 4 -5.56 -10.71 -8.95
CA LEU A 4 -6.24 -9.66 -9.67
C LEU A 4 -5.52 -8.33 -9.42
N ARG A 5 -5.48 -7.49 -10.46
CA ARG A 5 -4.92 -6.14 -10.38
C ARG A 5 -5.96 -5.15 -10.89
N THR A 6 -6.24 -4.14 -10.08
CA THR A 6 -7.16 -3.08 -10.48
C THR A 6 -6.51 -2.27 -11.61
N PRO A 7 -7.21 -2.00 -12.73
CA PRO A 7 -6.70 -1.13 -13.78
C PRO A 7 -6.33 0.25 -13.23
N ASP A 8 -5.22 0.83 -13.70
CA ASP A 8 -4.73 2.11 -13.17
C ASP A 8 -5.74 3.26 -13.39
N THR A 9 -6.56 3.18 -14.45
CA THR A 9 -7.63 4.15 -14.75
C THR A 9 -8.69 4.26 -13.66
N CYS A 10 -8.81 3.26 -12.78
CA CYS A 10 -9.70 3.34 -11.61
C CYS A 10 -9.21 4.33 -10.54
N PHE A 11 -7.97 4.81 -10.66
CA PHE A 11 -7.35 5.75 -9.73
C PHE A 11 -7.12 7.14 -10.35
N ASP A 12 -7.65 7.40 -11.54
CA ASP A 12 -7.56 8.69 -12.20
C ASP A 12 -8.45 9.73 -11.50
N GLY A 13 -7.94 10.96 -11.37
CA GLY A 13 -8.73 12.10 -10.87
C GLY A 13 -9.21 11.98 -9.42
N LEU A 14 -8.54 11.16 -8.60
CA LEU A 14 -8.89 11.02 -7.19
C LEU A 14 -8.68 12.35 -6.44
N LYS A 15 -9.76 12.82 -5.80
CA LYS A 15 -9.77 14.08 -5.04
C LYS A 15 -8.71 14.06 -3.93
N ASP A 16 -7.88 15.10 -3.90
CA ASP A 16 -6.84 15.35 -2.89
C ASP A 16 -5.82 14.20 -2.76
N TYR A 17 -5.55 13.45 -3.83
CA TYR A 17 -4.59 12.34 -3.83
C TYR A 17 -3.54 12.52 -4.95
N PRO A 18 -2.65 13.52 -4.86
CA PRO A 18 -1.67 13.83 -5.90
C PRO A 18 -0.35 13.04 -5.73
N PHE A 19 -0.41 11.83 -5.16
CA PHE A 19 0.79 11.07 -4.80
C PHE A 19 1.20 10.10 -5.90
N GLU A 20 2.51 10.06 -6.16
CA GLU A 20 3.09 9.11 -7.11
C GLU A 20 3.08 7.69 -6.52
N PRO A 21 2.68 6.68 -7.31
CA PRO A 21 2.62 5.32 -6.81
C PRO A 21 4.01 4.68 -6.78
N ASN A 22 4.41 4.12 -5.64
CA ASN A 22 5.58 3.26 -5.52
C ASN A 22 5.13 1.81 -5.37
N TYR A 23 5.93 0.87 -5.89
CA TYR A 23 5.58 -0.55 -5.87
C TYR A 23 6.77 -1.43 -5.47
N THR A 24 6.50 -2.43 -4.64
CA THR A 24 7.42 -3.52 -4.33
C THR A 24 6.79 -4.84 -4.76
N GLN A 25 7.56 -5.73 -5.37
CA GLN A 25 7.11 -7.08 -5.68
C GLN A 25 7.67 -8.05 -4.63
N ILE A 26 6.78 -8.80 -3.98
CA ILE A 26 7.14 -9.89 -3.07
C ILE A 26 6.83 -11.25 -3.70
N THR A 27 7.37 -12.32 -3.14
CA THR A 27 7.07 -13.71 -3.55
C THR A 27 6.32 -14.42 -2.43
N THR A 28 5.10 -14.87 -2.71
CA THR A 28 4.26 -15.55 -1.73
C THR A 28 4.76 -16.96 -1.43
N ASP A 29 4.23 -17.56 -0.36
CA ASP A 29 4.46 -18.96 0.06
C ASP A 29 4.27 -19.97 -1.09
N ASP A 30 3.25 -19.74 -1.93
CA ASP A 30 2.95 -20.57 -3.09
C ASP A 30 3.71 -20.18 -4.38
N GLY A 31 4.70 -19.28 -4.28
CA GLY A 31 5.56 -18.85 -5.39
C GLY A 31 4.94 -17.79 -6.32
N SER A 32 3.77 -17.25 -5.99
CA SER A 32 3.15 -16.18 -6.78
C SER A 32 3.85 -14.84 -6.55
N ALA A 33 3.93 -14.02 -7.60
CA ALA A 33 4.42 -12.65 -7.50
C ALA A 33 3.29 -11.70 -7.11
N LEU A 34 3.42 -10.99 -5.98
CA LEU A 34 2.40 -10.08 -5.46
C LEU A 34 2.97 -8.65 -5.38
N ARG A 35 2.32 -7.69 -6.06
CA ARG A 35 2.74 -6.28 -6.07
C ARG A 35 2.04 -5.49 -4.98
N ILE A 36 2.83 -4.88 -4.10
CA ILE A 36 2.37 -4.02 -3.00
C ILE A 36 2.65 -2.56 -3.37
N HIS A 37 1.60 -1.75 -3.40
CA HIS A 37 1.68 -0.30 -3.56
C HIS A 37 2.01 0.37 -2.22
N HIS A 38 2.76 1.47 -2.25
CA HIS A 38 2.89 2.39 -1.14
C HIS A 38 3.09 3.84 -1.59
N LEU A 39 2.71 4.77 -0.73
CA LEU A 39 3.16 6.16 -0.78
C LEU A 39 4.52 6.29 -0.11
N ASP A 40 5.37 7.16 -0.63
CA ASP A 40 6.65 7.55 -0.05
C ASP A 40 6.85 9.05 -0.25
N GLU A 41 6.48 9.82 0.78
CA GLU A 41 6.38 11.27 0.69
C GLU A 41 7.25 11.96 1.75
N GLY A 42 7.75 13.16 1.44
CA GLY A 42 8.67 13.91 2.31
C GLY A 42 10.15 13.67 2.01
N ALA A 43 11.02 14.23 2.85
CA ALA A 43 12.46 14.13 2.66
C ALA A 43 12.95 12.70 2.94
N ARG A 44 13.84 12.16 2.10
CA ARG A 44 14.31 10.77 2.20
C ARG A 44 15.06 10.47 3.51
N ASP A 45 15.69 11.49 4.08
CA ASP A 45 16.45 11.50 5.33
C ASP A 45 15.63 11.99 6.53
N GLY A 46 14.35 12.30 6.35
CA GLY A 46 13.43 12.69 7.42
C GLY A 46 13.02 11.51 8.30
N ASP A 47 12.66 11.80 9.56
CA ASP A 47 12.15 10.79 10.48
C ASP A 47 10.88 10.12 9.93
N LEU A 48 10.86 8.79 9.98
CA LEU A 48 9.85 7.97 9.32
C LEU A 48 8.58 7.84 10.17
N VAL A 49 7.43 8.08 9.54
CA VAL A 49 6.12 7.64 10.02
C VAL A 49 5.53 6.62 9.05
N LEU A 50 5.23 5.43 9.57
CA LEU A 50 4.53 4.37 8.85
C LEU A 50 3.02 4.45 9.14
N CYS A 51 2.21 4.67 8.11
CA CYS A 51 0.76 4.76 8.19
C CYS A 51 0.10 3.49 7.63
N LEU A 52 -0.20 2.52 8.49
CA LEU A 52 -0.90 1.29 8.13
C LEU A 52 -2.41 1.44 8.22
N HIS A 53 -3.11 1.29 7.08
CA HIS A 53 -4.56 1.31 7.08
C HIS A 53 -5.16 -0.03 7.56
N GLY A 54 -6.44 0.00 7.92
CA GLY A 54 -7.24 -1.20 8.24
C GLY A 54 -8.31 -1.48 7.16
N GLN A 55 -9.40 -2.12 7.56
CA GLN A 55 -10.43 -2.61 6.64
C GLN A 55 -11.66 -1.68 6.60
N PRO A 56 -12.30 -1.39 5.44
CA PRO A 56 -11.95 -1.77 4.06
C PRO A 56 -11.37 -0.60 3.26
N VAL A 57 -10.45 0.16 3.86
CA VAL A 57 -9.88 1.39 3.27
C VAL A 57 -8.47 1.11 2.72
N TRP A 58 -7.79 2.14 2.23
CA TRP A 58 -6.43 2.07 1.67
C TRP A 58 -5.68 3.38 1.95
N SER A 59 -4.45 3.57 1.46
CA SER A 59 -3.61 4.75 1.71
C SER A 59 -4.30 6.10 1.39
N TYR A 60 -5.33 6.12 0.55
CA TYR A 60 -6.23 7.27 0.35
C TYR A 60 -6.83 7.84 1.65
N LEU A 61 -6.99 7.02 2.70
CA LEU A 61 -7.39 7.45 4.04
C LEU A 61 -6.47 8.55 4.56
N TYR A 62 -5.16 8.41 4.34
CA TYR A 62 -4.12 9.29 4.88
C TYR A 62 -3.87 10.55 4.06
N ARG A 63 -4.53 10.71 2.90
CA ARG A 63 -4.24 11.80 1.95
C ARG A 63 -4.31 13.22 2.55
N LYS A 64 -5.13 13.40 3.59
CA LYS A 64 -5.24 14.69 4.30
C LYS A 64 -4.22 14.83 5.41
N MET A 65 -3.66 13.74 5.91
CA MET A 65 -2.64 13.72 6.96
C MET A 65 -1.24 13.89 6.37
N VAL A 66 -0.96 13.22 5.25
CA VAL A 66 0.35 13.21 4.58
C VAL A 66 0.92 14.64 4.43
N PRO A 67 0.18 15.64 3.89
CA PRO A 67 0.73 16.98 3.72
C PRO A 67 1.15 17.66 5.02
N TYR A 68 0.43 17.43 6.13
CA TYR A 68 0.79 18.03 7.42
C TYR A 68 2.02 17.35 8.03
N LEU A 69 2.14 16.04 7.90
CA LEU A 69 3.28 15.27 8.38
C LEU A 69 4.55 15.65 7.61
N THR A 70 4.47 15.70 6.28
CA THR A 70 5.62 16.08 5.45
C THR A 70 6.03 17.54 5.64
N GLN A 71 5.09 18.47 5.83
CA GLN A 71 5.39 19.86 6.19
C GLN A 71 6.07 19.98 7.56
N SER A 72 5.87 19.02 8.45
CA SER A 72 6.53 18.95 9.75
C SER A 72 7.93 18.32 9.68
N GLY A 73 8.41 17.98 8.47
CA GLY A 73 9.72 17.39 8.24
C GLY A 73 9.77 15.86 8.33
N LEU A 74 8.61 15.20 8.49
CA LEU A 74 8.53 13.73 8.57
C LEU A 74 8.47 13.11 7.17
N ARG A 75 9.08 11.94 7.00
CA ARG A 75 8.87 11.08 5.84
C ARG A 75 7.68 10.17 6.11
N VAL A 76 6.72 10.10 5.20
CA VAL A 76 5.51 9.29 5.34
C VAL A 76 5.55 8.12 4.37
N ILE A 77 5.49 6.90 4.92
CA ILE A 77 5.26 5.69 4.15
C ILE A 77 3.84 5.18 4.43
N ALA A 78 3.04 4.95 3.40
CA ALA A 78 1.68 4.43 3.55
C ALA A 78 1.40 3.31 2.52
N PRO A 79 1.62 2.03 2.89
CA PRO A 79 1.34 0.90 2.01
C PRO A 79 -0.15 0.62 1.89
N ASP A 80 -0.55 0.04 0.77
CA ASP A 80 -1.83 -0.62 0.61
C ASP A 80 -1.66 -2.11 0.91
N LEU A 81 -2.36 -2.64 1.92
CA LEU A 81 -2.36 -4.07 2.22
C LEU A 81 -2.82 -4.89 0.99
N PRO A 82 -2.25 -6.07 0.73
CA PRO A 82 -2.76 -6.96 -0.30
C PRO A 82 -4.26 -7.19 -0.18
N GLY A 83 -4.99 -7.06 -1.29
CA GLY A 83 -6.45 -7.03 -1.33
C GLY A 83 -7.08 -5.64 -1.37
N TYR A 84 -6.32 -4.58 -1.07
CA TYR A 84 -6.83 -3.20 -0.99
C TYR A 84 -6.10 -2.26 -1.94
N GLY A 85 -6.68 -1.06 -2.11
CA GLY A 85 -6.08 0.06 -2.84
C GLY A 85 -5.50 -0.33 -4.21
N LYS A 86 -4.28 0.14 -4.49
CA LYS A 86 -3.53 -0.12 -5.72
C LYS A 86 -2.69 -1.41 -5.65
N SER A 87 -2.65 -2.09 -4.50
CA SER A 87 -2.00 -3.39 -4.36
C SER A 87 -2.78 -4.49 -5.10
N ASP A 88 -2.04 -5.54 -5.42
CA ASP A 88 -2.59 -6.78 -5.95
C ASP A 88 -3.58 -7.44 -4.98
N LYS A 89 -4.51 -8.19 -5.54
CA LYS A 89 -5.65 -8.77 -4.82
C LYS A 89 -5.75 -10.25 -5.12
N PRO A 90 -5.37 -11.14 -4.18
CA PRO A 90 -5.72 -12.54 -4.26
C PRO A 90 -7.22 -12.73 -4.53
N ALA A 91 -7.56 -13.63 -5.45
CA ALA A 91 -8.92 -13.71 -6.00
C ALA A 91 -9.90 -14.48 -5.11
N ALA A 92 -9.40 -15.39 -4.25
CA ALA A 92 -10.21 -16.22 -3.37
C ALA A 92 -10.15 -15.69 -1.93
N ARG A 93 -11.23 -15.89 -1.16
CA ARG A 93 -11.26 -15.46 0.26
C ARG A 93 -10.28 -16.24 1.09
N GLU A 94 -10.09 -17.51 0.74
CA GLU A 94 -9.21 -18.48 1.36
C GLU A 94 -7.73 -18.15 1.13
N ASP A 95 -7.43 -17.28 0.17
CA ASP A 95 -6.08 -16.78 -0.03
C ASP A 95 -5.66 -15.80 1.08
N TYR A 96 -6.62 -15.24 1.83
CA TYR A 96 -6.35 -14.30 2.92
C TYR A 96 -6.39 -14.98 4.29
N SER A 97 -5.32 -14.80 5.05
CA SER A 97 -5.27 -15.12 6.49
C SER A 97 -4.57 -13.98 7.23
N TYR A 98 -4.72 -13.95 8.56
CA TYR A 98 -3.97 -13.00 9.39
C TYR A 98 -2.46 -13.17 9.19
N GLU A 99 -2.00 -14.43 9.24
CA GLU A 99 -0.59 -14.80 9.09
C GLU A 99 -0.03 -14.32 7.74
N ARG A 100 -0.73 -14.60 6.64
CA ARG A 100 -0.30 -14.15 5.31
C ARG A 100 -0.20 -12.63 5.21
N GLN A 101 -1.13 -11.89 5.81
CA GLN A 101 -1.03 -10.42 5.85
C GLN A 101 0.24 -9.95 6.58
N VAL A 102 0.58 -10.57 7.71
CA VAL A 102 1.82 -10.28 8.43
C VAL A 102 3.05 -10.63 7.59
N GLU A 103 3.08 -11.81 6.98
CA GLU A 103 4.21 -12.26 6.16
C GLU A 103 4.42 -11.38 4.93
N TRP A 104 3.36 -11.04 4.20
CA TRP A 104 3.45 -10.18 3.02
C TRP A 104 3.96 -8.79 3.37
N MET A 105 3.48 -8.21 4.46
CA MET A 105 3.96 -6.91 4.92
C MET A 105 5.38 -6.99 5.51
N GLY A 106 5.76 -8.13 6.09
CA GLY A 106 7.12 -8.40 6.54
C GLY A 106 8.13 -8.53 5.40
N GLN A 107 7.72 -9.09 4.26
CA GLN A 107 8.56 -9.14 3.04
C GLN A 107 8.63 -7.80 2.29
N TRP A 108 7.64 -6.93 2.47
CA TRP A 108 7.59 -5.61 1.84
C TRP A 108 8.55 -4.62 2.49
N LEU A 109 8.74 -4.71 3.82
CA LEU A 109 9.66 -3.90 4.63
C LEU A 109 11.12 -4.11 4.21
#